data_AF-A0A1G7W4W7-F1
#
_entry.id   AF-A0A1G7W4W7-F1
#
_cell.length_a   1.000
_cell.length_b   1.000
_cell.length_c   1.000
_cell.angle_alpha   90.00
_cell.angle_beta   90.00
_cell.angle_gamma   90.00
#
_symmetry.space_group_name_H-M   'P 1'
#
loop_
_entity.id
_entity.type
_entity.pdbx_description
1 polymer ?
#
loop_
_entity_poly.entity_id
_entity_poly.type
_entity_poly.pdbx_seq_one_letter_code
_entity_poly.pdbx_strand_id
1 'polypeptide(L)'
;MGRYNYTESEQEMLKVQKMQEEQLKELENSIKEDRRDGENDAKELADLRKRTEALLKECGITPPPKKTEMYVEPKKKISKDEIPSWKELADEANEKYPEDIALEDLLTKEEFQFCIDEVKRINDEFSQKTGIFNKKDMSFLAIATALQTARWLIIQSLCGDLGQTIDGNSRLAHNAKSIKDEVNSSNKWFQKKFESHGHCESTRSYKSWEQIIFSSAPYDTTVGSPNLGINLEGRYHRYKTLGHDPVLGWIFGTANFITDTCTLSDFSSYNIARHPTPHFSEPTNLGTIFYEVFDSTKEDWLRLPAGIFAQAVHMKSDVFTKLGLPVPVLGTFSESLAGDLYKSQYDSLCLLKDIAIVGQQASWSILINMIVGLVHGIFYNPKTDGDRKLYEVRTRKILCISNALASAGNIAYAAATENWKKLDVGGILVTLYRLFTDINFMTRMKKEFIEHEMDKVLEKEIKELNSYFE
;
A
#
# COMPACT_ATOMS: atom_id res chain seq x y z
N MET A 1 34.09 -4.79 -26.39
CA MET A 1 33.24 -5.95 -26.02
C MET A 1 32.13 -5.43 -25.14
N GLY A 2 30.91 -5.39 -25.68
CA GLY A 2 29.73 -4.83 -25.02
C GLY A 2 29.33 -5.60 -23.77
N ARG A 3 28.54 -4.96 -22.91
CA ARG A 3 28.12 -5.52 -21.61
C ARG A 3 27.04 -6.59 -21.74
N TYR A 4 26.42 -6.69 -22.90
CA TYR A 4 25.24 -7.52 -23.17
C TYR A 4 25.55 -8.58 -24.23
N ASN A 5 24.88 -9.73 -24.10
CA ASN A 5 24.85 -10.75 -25.13
C ASN A 5 23.55 -10.59 -25.92
N TYR A 6 23.63 -10.69 -27.24
CA TYR A 6 22.52 -10.46 -28.15
C TYR A 6 22.19 -11.74 -28.91
N THR A 7 20.91 -11.96 -29.18
CA THR A 7 20.44 -12.96 -30.14
C THR A 7 20.74 -12.51 -31.57
N GLU A 8 20.70 -13.44 -32.54
CA GLU A 8 20.90 -13.11 -33.96
C GLU A 8 19.91 -12.04 -34.45
N SER A 9 18.64 -12.15 -34.03
CA SER A 9 17.61 -11.16 -34.37
C SER A 9 17.87 -9.79 -33.75
N GLU A 10 18.40 -9.73 -32.53
CA GLU A 10 18.77 -8.45 -31.89
C GLU A 10 19.99 -7.82 -32.57
N GLN A 11 20.98 -8.62 -32.97
CA GLN A 11 22.13 -8.14 -33.75
C GLN A 11 21.72 -7.57 -35.10
N GLU A 12 20.85 -8.27 -35.83
CA GLU A 12 20.29 -7.76 -37.08
C GLU A 12 19.57 -6.42 -36.87
N MET A 13 18.74 -6.33 -35.83
CA MET A 13 18.05 -5.09 -35.48
C MET A 13 19.01 -3.93 -35.17
N LEU A 14 20.08 -4.18 -34.41
CA LEU A 14 21.08 -3.16 -34.08
C LEU A 14 21.83 -2.66 -35.33
N LYS A 15 22.16 -3.55 -36.27
CA LYS A 15 22.79 -3.16 -37.54
C LYS A 15 21.87 -2.30 -38.39
N VAL A 16 20.60 -2.66 -38.52
CA VAL A 16 19.60 -1.86 -39.23
C VAL A 16 19.45 -0.47 -38.60
N GLN A 17 19.36 -0.40 -37.27
CA GLN A 17 19.29 0.87 -36.55
C GLN A 17 20.54 1.72 -36.78
N LYS A 18 21.74 1.11 -36.80
CA LYS A 18 22.99 1.83 -37.06
C LYS A 18 23.03 2.43 -38.46
N MET A 19 22.59 1.64 -39.44
CA MET A 19 22.49 2.09 -40.82
C MET A 19 21.60 3.33 -40.95
N GLN A 20 20.40 3.26 -40.35
CA GLN A 20 19.42 4.33 -40.38
C GLN A 20 19.89 5.58 -39.62
N GLU A 21 20.58 5.40 -38.49
CA GLU A 21 21.20 6.50 -37.73
C GLU A 21 22.20 7.28 -38.61
N GLU A 22 23.05 6.57 -39.36
CA GLU A 22 24.01 7.21 -40.28
C GLU A 22 23.32 7.88 -41.47
N GLN A 23 22.34 7.23 -42.09
CA GLN A 23 21.55 7.81 -43.18
C GLN A 23 20.84 9.10 -42.73
N LEU A 24 20.28 9.12 -41.52
CA LEU A 24 19.66 10.31 -40.93
C LEU A 24 20.68 11.44 -40.70
N LYS A 25 21.88 11.12 -40.22
CA LYS A 25 22.96 12.12 -40.05
C LYS A 25 23.41 12.71 -41.38
N GLU A 26 23.55 11.89 -42.42
CA GLU A 26 23.89 12.34 -43.77
C GLU A 26 22.80 13.28 -44.32
N LEU A 27 21.53 12.89 -44.17
CA LEU A 27 20.39 13.71 -44.58
C LEU A 27 20.34 15.04 -43.81
N GLU A 28 20.55 15.03 -42.49
CA GLU A 28 20.57 16.25 -41.69
C GLU A 28 21.68 17.21 -42.12
N ASN A 29 22.86 16.69 -42.46
CA ASN A 29 23.96 17.49 -43.00
C ASN A 29 23.61 18.09 -44.35
N SER A 30 23.04 17.30 -45.27
CA SER A 30 22.58 17.80 -46.58
C SER A 30 21.53 18.91 -46.42
N ILE A 31 20.56 18.76 -45.51
CA ILE A 31 19.55 19.80 -45.24
C ILE A 31 20.19 21.08 -44.68
N LYS A 32 21.20 20.96 -43.81
CA LYS A 32 21.93 22.13 -43.27
C LYS A 32 22.71 22.87 -44.35
N GLU A 33 23.28 22.15 -45.29
CA GLU A 33 23.96 22.73 -46.47
C GLU A 33 22.97 23.45 -47.38
N ASP A 34 21.88 22.79 -47.78
CA ASP A 34 20.83 23.38 -48.61
C ASP A 34 20.25 24.65 -47.98
N ARG A 35 20.03 24.64 -46.66
CA ARG A 35 19.53 25.82 -45.94
C ARG A 35 20.53 26.97 -45.98
N ARG A 36 21.82 26.69 -45.82
CA ARG A 36 22.87 27.71 -45.88
C ARG A 36 22.95 28.32 -47.28
N ASP A 37 22.85 27.50 -48.31
CA ASP A 37 22.89 27.94 -49.70
C ASP A 37 21.65 28.77 -50.03
N GLY A 38 20.45 28.33 -49.62
CA GLY A 38 19.23 29.11 -49.76
C GLY A 38 19.27 30.47 -49.03
N GLU A 39 19.90 30.53 -47.85
CA GLU A 39 20.12 31.81 -47.13
C GLU A 39 21.10 32.73 -47.88
N ASN A 40 22.10 32.18 -48.57
CA ASN A 40 23.03 32.94 -49.40
C ASN A 40 22.34 33.45 -50.67
N ASP A 41 21.61 32.60 -51.38
CA ASP A 41 20.83 32.95 -52.57
C ASP A 41 19.80 34.04 -52.24
N ALA A 42 19.13 33.94 -51.10
CA ALA A 42 18.18 34.94 -50.64
C ALA A 42 18.84 36.31 -50.39
N LYS A 43 20.07 36.33 -49.85
CA LYS A 43 20.85 37.57 -49.68
C LYS A 43 21.25 38.16 -51.03
N GLU A 44 21.73 37.34 -51.97
CA GLU A 44 22.11 37.79 -53.31
C GLU A 44 20.90 38.37 -54.07
N LEU A 45 19.75 37.67 -54.03
CA LEU A 45 18.50 38.14 -54.64
C LEU A 45 18.00 39.44 -54.00
N ALA A 46 18.14 39.61 -52.67
CA ALA A 46 17.80 40.85 -51.99
C ALA A 46 18.68 42.01 -52.44
N ASP A 47 19.98 41.79 -52.61
CA ASP A 47 20.93 42.78 -53.11
C ASP A 47 20.68 43.13 -54.58
N LEU A 48 20.43 42.14 -55.44
CA LEU A 48 20.01 42.33 -56.82
C LEU A 48 18.74 43.17 -56.90
N ARG A 49 17.70 42.79 -56.14
CA ARG A 49 16.46 43.54 -56.06
C ARG A 49 16.70 44.99 -55.64
N LYS A 50 17.51 45.23 -54.60
CA LYS A 50 17.84 46.58 -54.13
C LYS A 50 18.50 47.43 -55.23
N ARG A 51 19.43 46.84 -55.99
CA ARG A 51 20.09 47.51 -57.13
C ARG A 51 19.08 47.81 -58.25
N THR A 52 18.23 46.86 -58.60
CA THR A 52 17.19 47.04 -59.63
C THR A 52 16.17 48.10 -59.23
N GLU A 53 15.72 48.11 -57.97
CA GLU A 53 14.79 49.12 -57.46
C GLU A 53 15.41 50.53 -57.45
N ALA A 54 16.72 50.66 -57.22
CA ALA A 54 17.44 51.92 -57.33
C ALA A 54 17.47 52.44 -58.78
N LEU A 55 17.83 51.58 -59.74
CA LEU A 55 17.83 51.93 -61.17
C LEU A 55 16.45 52.32 -61.69
N LEU A 56 15.40 51.60 -61.29
CA LEU A 56 14.03 51.94 -61.66
C LEU A 56 13.64 53.35 -61.18
N LYS A 57 14.03 53.72 -59.96
CA LYS A 57 13.80 55.06 -59.42
C LYS A 57 14.56 56.13 -60.18
N GLU A 58 15.81 55.88 -60.60
CA GLU A 58 16.59 56.80 -61.45
C GLU A 58 15.93 57.05 -62.81
N CYS A 59 15.26 56.03 -63.37
CA CYS A 59 14.48 56.16 -64.60
C CYS A 59 13.07 56.73 -64.41
N GLY A 60 12.68 57.14 -63.19
CA GLY A 60 11.35 57.67 -62.88
C GLY A 60 10.23 56.62 -62.83
N ILE A 61 10.58 55.34 -62.70
CA ILE A 61 9.64 54.21 -62.65
C ILE A 61 9.47 53.75 -61.19
N THR A 62 8.23 53.63 -60.73
CA THR A 62 7.92 53.16 -59.36
C THR A 62 8.11 51.64 -59.25
N PRO A 63 8.94 51.12 -58.32
CA PRO A 63 9.15 49.68 -58.19
C PRO A 63 7.91 48.92 -57.69
N PRO A 64 7.70 47.67 -58.12
CA PRO A 64 6.56 46.86 -57.69
C PRO A 64 6.67 46.45 -56.21
N PRO A 65 5.53 46.34 -55.50
CA PRO A 65 5.52 45.93 -54.10
C PRO A 65 6.04 44.51 -53.90
N LYS A 66 6.69 44.26 -52.77
CA LYS A 66 7.17 42.92 -52.39
C LYS A 66 5.94 42.03 -52.11
N LYS A 67 5.77 40.95 -52.88
CA LYS A 67 4.77 39.92 -52.56
C LYS A 67 5.24 39.17 -51.31
N THR A 68 4.38 39.09 -50.31
CA THR A 68 4.59 38.20 -49.16
C THR A 68 4.12 36.81 -49.57
N GLU A 69 5.02 35.84 -49.64
CA GLU A 69 4.61 34.46 -49.82
C GLU A 69 3.96 33.95 -48.52
N MET A 70 2.78 33.34 -48.66
CA MET A 70 2.16 32.57 -47.59
C MET A 70 2.98 31.30 -47.39
N TYR A 71 3.54 31.14 -46.19
CA TYR A 71 4.16 29.88 -45.78
C TYR A 71 3.06 28.81 -45.73
N VAL A 72 3.12 27.85 -46.65
CA VAL A 72 2.29 26.65 -46.62
C VAL A 72 3.18 25.56 -46.03
N GLU A 73 2.93 25.14 -44.79
CA GLU A 73 3.56 23.94 -44.26
C GLU A 73 3.07 22.73 -45.07
N PRO A 74 3.93 22.03 -45.81
CA PRO A 74 3.54 20.77 -46.40
C PRO A 74 3.55 19.71 -45.29
N LYS A 75 2.39 19.37 -44.72
CA LYS A 75 2.23 18.13 -43.95
C LYS A 75 2.16 16.96 -44.92
N LYS A 76 3.29 16.58 -45.51
CA LYS A 76 3.39 15.36 -46.32
C LYS A 76 3.40 14.16 -45.37
N LYS A 77 2.37 13.34 -45.42
CA LYS A 77 2.30 12.06 -44.70
C LYS A 77 2.95 10.97 -45.54
N ILE A 78 3.52 9.96 -44.88
CA ILE A 78 4.21 8.84 -45.53
C ILE A 78 3.21 7.69 -45.73
N SER A 79 3.16 7.15 -46.96
CA SER A 79 2.37 5.94 -47.24
C SER A 79 3.14 4.69 -46.80
N LYS A 80 2.42 3.66 -46.33
CA LYS A 80 3.04 2.38 -45.94
C LYS A 80 3.74 1.68 -47.10
N ASP A 81 3.30 1.92 -48.33
CA ASP A 81 3.91 1.33 -49.53
C ASP A 81 5.28 1.94 -49.87
N GLU A 82 5.63 3.08 -49.26
CA GLU A 82 6.94 3.74 -49.42
C GLU A 82 7.99 3.19 -48.44
N ILE A 83 7.62 2.28 -47.53
CA ILE A 83 8.52 1.73 -46.50
C ILE A 83 9.17 0.44 -47.03
N PRO A 84 10.51 0.34 -47.07
CA PRO A 84 11.21 -0.88 -47.44
C PRO A 84 10.83 -2.07 -46.55
N SER A 85 10.89 -3.28 -47.09
CA SER A 85 10.64 -4.48 -46.28
C SER A 85 11.75 -4.71 -45.27
N TRP A 86 11.43 -5.34 -44.14
CA TRP A 86 12.44 -5.67 -43.10
C TRP A 86 13.62 -6.45 -43.67
N LYS A 87 13.34 -7.40 -44.57
CA LYS A 87 14.37 -8.24 -45.18
C LYS A 87 15.36 -7.42 -46.02
N GLU A 88 14.86 -6.49 -46.82
CA GLU A 88 15.72 -5.61 -47.62
C GLU A 88 16.63 -4.76 -46.72
N LEU A 89 16.07 -4.18 -45.64
CA LEU A 89 16.84 -3.41 -44.66
C LEU A 89 17.90 -4.25 -43.96
N ALA A 90 17.56 -5.48 -43.55
CA ALA A 90 18.47 -6.40 -42.87
C ALA A 90 19.62 -6.86 -43.79
N ASP A 91 19.32 -7.19 -45.04
CA ASP A 91 20.32 -7.60 -46.04
C ASP A 91 21.31 -6.45 -46.31
N GLU A 92 20.80 -5.22 -46.51
CA GLU A 92 21.62 -4.02 -46.72
C GLU A 92 22.50 -3.70 -45.50
N ALA A 93 21.93 -3.76 -44.29
CA ALA A 93 22.66 -3.48 -43.05
C ALA A 93 23.75 -4.53 -42.77
N ASN A 94 23.50 -5.80 -43.07
CA ASN A 94 24.49 -6.87 -42.93
C ASN A 94 25.65 -6.74 -43.93
N GLU A 95 25.38 -6.28 -45.14
CA GLU A 95 26.43 -5.99 -46.12
C GLU A 95 27.29 -4.79 -45.69
N LYS A 96 26.65 -3.75 -45.15
CA LYS A 96 27.33 -2.53 -44.69
C LYS A 96 28.15 -2.74 -43.40
N TYR A 97 27.63 -3.53 -42.46
CA TYR A 97 28.27 -3.81 -41.16
C TYR A 97 28.58 -5.30 -41.00
N PRO A 98 29.77 -5.76 -41.44
CA PRO A 98 30.19 -7.15 -41.27
C PRO A 98 30.52 -7.50 -39.81
N GLU A 99 30.79 -6.50 -38.97
CA GLU A 99 31.06 -6.67 -37.54
C GLU A 99 29.77 -6.56 -36.71
N ASP A 100 29.81 -7.09 -35.49
CA ASP A 100 28.71 -6.97 -34.53
C ASP A 100 28.61 -5.54 -33.99
N ILE A 101 27.38 -5.02 -33.92
CA ILE A 101 27.08 -3.69 -33.37
C ILE A 101 26.54 -3.87 -31.96
N ALA A 102 27.05 -3.09 -31.01
CA ALA A 102 26.52 -3.04 -29.66
C ALA A 102 25.51 -1.89 -29.53
N LEU A 103 24.56 -2.01 -28.60
CA LEU A 103 23.61 -0.94 -28.29
C LEU A 103 24.32 0.37 -27.92
N GLU A 104 25.47 0.26 -27.24
CA GLU A 104 26.31 1.40 -26.87
C GLU A 104 26.89 2.16 -28.07
N ASP A 105 26.95 1.55 -29.26
CA ASP A 105 27.43 2.19 -30.49
C ASP A 105 26.35 3.04 -31.19
N LEU A 106 25.08 2.88 -30.79
CA LEU A 106 23.92 3.62 -31.31
C LEU A 106 23.64 4.90 -30.51
N LEU A 107 24.04 4.93 -29.24
CA LEU A 107 23.70 6.00 -28.32
C LEU A 107 24.85 6.98 -28.17
N THR A 108 24.54 8.26 -28.30
CA THR A 108 25.43 9.34 -27.89
C THR A 108 25.64 9.33 -26.37
N LYS A 109 26.69 10.00 -25.89
CA LYS A 109 26.94 10.14 -24.45
C LYS A 109 25.78 10.84 -23.76
N GLU A 110 25.19 11.82 -24.43
CA GLU A 110 24.05 12.60 -23.97
C GLU A 110 22.80 11.74 -23.82
N GLU A 111 22.50 10.87 -24.79
CA GLU A 111 21.37 9.93 -24.72
C GLU A 111 21.58 8.86 -23.64
N PHE A 112 22.81 8.35 -23.50
CA PHE A 112 23.13 7.42 -22.44
C PHE A 112 22.95 8.05 -21.04
N GLN A 113 23.39 9.29 -20.88
CA GLN A 113 23.22 10.04 -19.65
C GLN A 113 21.73 10.31 -19.37
N PHE A 114 20.95 10.67 -20.39
CA PHE A 114 19.50 10.81 -20.28
C PHE A 114 18.84 9.53 -19.76
N CYS A 115 19.17 8.36 -20.31
CA CYS A 115 18.65 7.08 -19.83
C CYS A 115 18.97 6.81 -18.35
N ILE A 116 20.21 7.12 -17.92
CA ILE A 116 20.61 6.99 -16.51
C ILE A 116 19.80 7.93 -15.62
N ASP A 117 19.68 9.20 -16.03
CA ASP A 117 18.98 10.22 -15.27
C ASP A 117 17.47 9.92 -15.19
N GLU A 118 16.89 9.36 -16.24
CA GLU A 118 15.49 8.97 -16.28
C GLU A 118 15.21 7.78 -15.36
N VAL A 119 16.06 6.74 -15.40
CA VAL A 119 15.97 5.63 -14.44
C VAL A 119 16.09 6.15 -13.00
N LYS A 120 17.01 7.08 -12.74
CA LYS A 120 17.16 7.69 -11.42
C LYS A 120 15.91 8.49 -11.01
N ARG A 121 15.37 9.31 -11.91
CA ARG A 121 14.14 10.08 -11.70
C ARG A 121 12.97 9.18 -11.31
N ILE A 122 12.75 8.08 -12.04
CA ILE A 122 11.68 7.11 -11.76
C ILE A 122 11.89 6.45 -10.38
N ASN A 123 13.12 6.08 -10.06
CA ASN A 123 13.47 5.52 -8.74
C ASN A 123 13.23 6.51 -7.60
N ASP A 124 13.58 7.77 -7.78
CA ASP A 124 13.39 8.85 -6.80
C ASP A 124 11.89 9.11 -6.59
N GLU A 125 11.10 9.13 -7.67
CA GLU A 125 9.65 9.29 -7.61
C GLU A 125 8.97 8.13 -6.86
N PHE A 126 9.35 6.88 -7.14
CA PHE A 126 8.87 5.71 -6.39
C PHE A 126 9.25 5.80 -4.91
N SER A 127 10.49 6.22 -4.62
CA SER A 127 11.00 6.35 -3.25
C SER A 127 10.24 7.43 -2.47
N GLN A 128 9.93 8.55 -3.13
CA GLN A 128 9.14 9.63 -2.56
C GLN A 128 7.71 9.17 -2.27
N LYS A 129 7.04 8.52 -3.24
CA LYS A 129 5.66 8.03 -3.11
C LYS A 129 5.51 6.92 -2.06
N THR A 130 6.56 6.13 -1.85
CA THR A 130 6.57 5.01 -0.91
C THR A 130 7.34 5.28 0.38
N GLY A 131 7.77 6.52 0.61
CA GLY A 131 8.53 6.94 1.78
C GLY A 131 7.66 7.00 3.03
N ILE A 132 8.20 6.53 4.17
CA ILE A 132 7.50 6.55 5.47
C ILE A 132 7.96 7.69 6.39
N PHE A 133 8.89 8.54 5.93
CA PHE A 133 9.41 9.68 6.69
C PHE A 133 8.44 10.87 6.70
N ASN A 134 7.20 10.61 7.10
CA ASN A 134 6.17 11.62 7.30
C ASN A 134 5.51 11.42 8.67
N LYS A 135 4.89 12.47 9.22
CA LYS A 135 4.35 12.46 10.59
C LYS A 135 3.34 11.33 10.82
N LYS A 136 2.47 11.05 9.84
CA LYS A 136 1.44 10.00 9.92
C LYS A 136 2.12 8.64 10.08
N ASP A 137 2.94 8.25 9.10
CA ASP A 137 3.54 6.93 9.05
C ASP A 137 4.54 6.68 10.18
N MET A 138 5.32 7.70 10.57
CA MET A 138 6.22 7.60 11.70
C MET A 138 5.48 7.40 13.02
N SER A 139 4.28 7.99 13.17
CA SER A 139 3.42 7.74 14.34
C SER A 139 2.92 6.29 14.34
N PHE A 140 2.50 5.78 13.19
CA PHE A 140 2.12 4.37 13.05
C PHE A 140 3.29 3.42 13.30
N LEU A 141 4.50 3.75 12.83
CA LEU A 141 5.70 2.98 13.11
C LEU A 141 6.02 2.94 14.60
N ALA A 142 5.92 4.08 15.30
CA ALA A 142 6.14 4.14 16.74
C ALA A 142 5.10 3.29 17.50
N ILE A 143 3.81 3.43 17.17
CA ILE A 143 2.73 2.65 17.78
C ILE A 143 2.90 1.15 17.49
N ALA A 144 3.17 0.78 16.24
CA ALA A 144 3.38 -0.61 15.85
C ALA A 144 4.58 -1.21 16.58
N THR A 145 5.70 -0.49 16.65
CA THR A 145 6.89 -0.94 17.38
C THR A 145 6.59 -1.11 18.87
N ALA A 146 5.87 -0.16 19.47
CA ALA A 146 5.47 -0.24 20.87
C ALA A 146 4.56 -1.45 21.14
N LEU A 147 3.54 -1.68 20.30
CA LEU A 147 2.64 -2.83 20.42
C LEU A 147 3.39 -4.16 20.22
N GLN A 148 4.24 -4.25 19.19
CA GLN A 148 5.02 -5.46 18.92
C GLN A 148 6.06 -5.74 20.02
N THR A 149 6.57 -4.70 20.68
CA THR A 149 7.48 -4.84 21.83
C THR A 149 6.71 -5.23 23.10
N ALA A 150 5.58 -4.57 23.37
CA ALA A 150 4.73 -4.87 24.50
C ALA A 150 4.19 -6.31 24.45
N ARG A 151 3.95 -6.85 23.25
CA ARG A 151 3.51 -8.23 23.02
C ARG A 151 4.30 -9.24 23.85
N TRP A 152 5.62 -9.29 23.70
CA TRP A 152 6.42 -10.32 24.37
C TRP A 152 6.56 -10.08 25.87
N LEU A 153 6.45 -8.84 26.34
CA LEU A 153 6.34 -8.52 27.78
C LEU A 153 5.01 -8.99 28.38
N ILE A 154 3.91 -8.74 27.68
CA ILE A 154 2.56 -9.10 28.09
C ILE A 154 2.38 -10.61 28.10
N ILE A 155 2.83 -11.31 27.04
CA ILE A 155 2.75 -12.77 26.98
C ILE A 155 3.57 -13.40 28.11
N GLN A 156 4.77 -12.88 28.41
CA GLN A 156 5.55 -13.35 29.57
C GLN A 156 4.78 -13.17 30.89
N SER A 157 4.12 -12.01 31.07
CA SER A 157 3.37 -11.72 32.29
C SER A 157 2.08 -12.52 32.44
N LEU A 158 1.41 -12.89 31.34
CA LEU A 158 0.11 -13.56 31.35
C LEU A 158 0.22 -15.08 31.25
N CYS A 159 1.21 -15.58 30.52
CA CYS A 159 1.33 -17.00 30.16
C CYS A 159 2.58 -17.66 30.74
N GLY A 160 3.39 -16.93 31.50
CA GLY A 160 4.66 -17.42 32.05
C GLY A 160 5.77 -17.45 31.01
N ASP A 161 6.80 -18.27 31.26
CA ASP A 161 7.94 -18.40 30.35
C ASP A 161 7.47 -18.76 28.93
N LEU A 162 7.95 -18.01 27.94
CA LEU A 162 7.58 -18.07 26.52
C LEU A 162 7.89 -19.42 25.84
N GLY A 163 8.53 -20.36 26.53
CA GLY A 163 8.88 -21.69 26.03
C GLY A 163 7.85 -22.80 26.30
N GLN A 164 6.69 -22.51 26.89
CA GLN A 164 5.69 -23.55 27.18
C GLN A 164 4.68 -23.74 26.03
N THR A 165 4.64 -24.96 25.48
CA THR A 165 3.64 -25.39 24.49
C THR A 165 2.32 -25.71 25.19
N ILE A 166 1.21 -25.12 24.75
CA ILE A 166 -0.12 -25.37 25.31
C ILE A 166 -0.76 -26.54 24.57
N ASP A 167 -1.15 -27.58 25.32
CA ASP A 167 -1.83 -28.77 24.79
C ASP A 167 -3.27 -28.45 24.35
N GLY A 168 -3.55 -28.70 23.07
CA GLY A 168 -4.81 -28.40 22.39
C GLY A 168 -6.00 -29.28 22.80
N ASN A 169 -5.78 -30.30 23.63
CA ASN A 169 -6.80 -31.27 24.05
C ASN A 169 -7.70 -30.83 25.21
N SER A 170 -7.53 -29.63 25.76
CA SER A 170 -8.22 -29.16 26.98
C SER A 170 -9.51 -28.35 26.74
N ARG A 171 -10.21 -28.56 25.62
CA ARG A 171 -11.42 -27.77 25.30
C ARG A 171 -12.67 -28.29 26.06
N LEU A 172 -13.15 -27.50 27.02
CA LEU A 172 -14.37 -27.78 27.82
C LEU A 172 -15.65 -27.39 27.08
N ALA A 173 -16.76 -28.06 27.43
CA ALA A 173 -18.08 -27.81 26.86
C ALA A 173 -18.70 -26.48 27.33
N HIS A 174 -19.33 -25.81 26.37
CA HIS A 174 -20.07 -24.55 26.48
C HIS A 174 -21.10 -24.57 27.63
N ASN A 175 -21.10 -23.53 28.47
CA ASN A 175 -21.93 -23.38 29.68
C ASN A 175 -21.51 -24.21 30.90
N ALA A 176 -20.27 -24.69 30.95
CA ALA A 176 -19.72 -25.14 32.21
C ALA A 176 -19.71 -23.98 33.22
N LYS A 177 -20.20 -24.24 34.44
CA LYS A 177 -20.15 -23.30 35.59
C LYS A 177 -18.75 -22.69 35.76
N SER A 178 -17.71 -23.45 35.41
CA SER A 178 -16.31 -23.05 35.39
C SER A 178 -16.02 -21.83 34.50
N ILE A 179 -16.65 -21.66 33.34
CA ILE A 179 -16.41 -20.48 32.46
C ILE A 179 -16.97 -19.23 33.11
N LYS A 180 -18.19 -19.31 33.66
CA LYS A 180 -18.82 -18.17 34.36
C LYS A 180 -18.06 -17.80 35.62
N ASP A 181 -17.57 -18.79 36.36
CA ASP A 181 -16.74 -18.59 37.55
C ASP A 181 -15.37 -17.99 37.18
N GLU A 182 -14.78 -18.38 36.04
CA GLU A 182 -13.51 -17.84 35.54
C GLU A 182 -13.63 -16.39 35.04
N VAL A 183 -14.70 -16.08 34.31
CA VAL A 183 -15.07 -14.71 33.90
C VAL A 183 -15.24 -13.84 35.14
N ASN A 184 -16.03 -14.29 36.12
CA ASN A 184 -16.23 -13.57 37.38
C ASN A 184 -14.92 -13.38 38.16
N SER A 185 -14.04 -14.39 38.16
CA SER A 185 -12.75 -14.32 38.85
C SER A 185 -11.79 -13.34 38.16
N SER A 186 -11.79 -13.32 36.83
CA SER A 186 -10.98 -12.41 36.03
C SER A 186 -11.45 -10.96 36.21
N ASN A 187 -12.77 -10.71 36.20
CA ASN A 187 -13.34 -9.39 36.44
C ASN A 187 -13.01 -8.89 37.86
N LYS A 188 -13.15 -9.76 38.88
CA LYS A 188 -12.77 -9.42 40.27
C LYS A 188 -11.28 -9.17 40.43
N TRP A 189 -10.42 -9.92 39.73
CA TRP A 189 -8.98 -9.69 39.74
C TRP A 189 -8.64 -8.31 39.15
N PHE A 190 -9.23 -7.97 38.00
CA PHE A 190 -9.00 -6.67 37.37
C PHE A 190 -9.48 -5.53 38.28
N GLN A 191 -10.68 -5.67 38.86
CA GLN A 191 -11.22 -4.69 39.79
C GLN A 191 -10.30 -4.49 41.01
N LYS A 192 -9.85 -5.57 41.65
CA LYS A 192 -8.94 -5.51 42.79
C LYS A 192 -7.58 -4.90 42.42
N LYS A 193 -7.06 -5.18 41.23
CA LYS A 193 -5.78 -4.65 40.76
C LYS A 193 -5.79 -3.13 40.61
N PHE A 194 -6.92 -2.56 40.24
CA PHE A 194 -7.09 -1.13 39.99
C PHE A 194 -8.01 -0.43 41.01
N GLU A 195 -8.29 -1.07 42.14
CA GLU A 195 -9.13 -0.54 43.22
C GLU A 195 -8.65 0.83 43.71
N SER A 196 -7.33 1.03 43.78
CA SER A 196 -6.71 2.29 44.18
C SER A 196 -6.83 3.42 43.15
N HIS A 197 -7.12 3.11 41.88
CA HIS A 197 -7.37 4.12 40.84
C HIS A 197 -8.75 4.77 41.01
N GLY A 198 -9.69 4.06 41.63
CA GLY A 198 -11.03 4.57 41.94
C GLY A 198 -11.92 4.77 40.70
N HIS A 199 -13.02 5.49 40.91
CA HIS A 199 -14.02 5.79 39.89
C HIS A 199 -13.84 7.23 39.37
N CYS A 200 -13.61 7.37 38.06
CA CYS A 200 -13.55 8.67 37.39
C CYS A 200 -14.87 8.92 36.65
N GLU A 201 -15.72 9.79 37.21
CA GLU A 201 -16.93 10.23 36.52
C GLU A 201 -16.56 11.06 35.28
N SER A 202 -17.16 10.70 34.14
CA SER A 202 -16.91 11.43 32.91
C SER A 202 -17.71 12.72 32.85
N THR A 203 -17.04 13.80 32.49
CA THR A 203 -17.64 15.11 32.16
C THR A 203 -18.50 15.08 30.90
N ARG A 204 -18.32 14.04 30.06
CA ARG A 204 -19.03 13.82 28.79
C ARG A 204 -19.90 12.56 28.83
N SER A 205 -20.18 12.05 30.03
CA SER A 205 -21.00 10.86 30.25
C SER A 205 -20.46 9.57 29.59
N TYR A 206 -19.15 9.49 29.34
CA TYR A 206 -18.51 8.23 28.96
C TYR A 206 -18.59 7.20 30.09
N LYS A 207 -18.60 5.92 29.71
CA LYS A 207 -18.55 4.82 30.66
C LYS A 207 -17.27 4.85 31.49
N SER A 208 -17.40 4.52 32.77
CA SER A 208 -16.23 4.21 33.60
C SER A 208 -15.58 2.90 33.17
N TRP A 209 -14.31 2.70 33.52
CA TRP A 209 -13.62 1.43 33.26
C TRP A 209 -14.34 0.24 33.91
N GLU A 210 -14.96 0.42 35.09
CA GLU A 210 -15.79 -0.60 35.75
C GLU A 210 -17.05 -0.92 34.95
N GLN A 211 -17.76 0.11 34.47
CA GLN A 211 -18.94 -0.09 33.64
C GLN A 211 -18.58 -0.85 32.35
N ILE A 212 -17.42 -0.60 31.75
CA ILE A 212 -16.95 -1.31 30.56
C ILE A 212 -16.78 -2.81 30.84
N ILE A 213 -16.12 -3.20 31.95
CA ILE A 213 -15.86 -4.62 32.25
C ILE A 213 -17.09 -5.40 32.75
N PHE A 214 -18.07 -4.73 33.37
CA PHE A 214 -19.26 -5.36 33.92
C PHE A 214 -20.49 -5.28 33.01
N SER A 215 -20.41 -4.54 31.91
CA SER A 215 -21.48 -4.50 30.90
C SER A 215 -21.48 -5.74 30.02
N SER A 216 -22.66 -6.14 29.53
CA SER A 216 -22.75 -7.11 28.42
C SER A 216 -22.13 -6.54 27.15
N ALA A 217 -21.66 -7.38 26.23
CA ALA A 217 -21.16 -6.92 24.95
C ALA A 217 -22.28 -6.17 24.18
N PRO A 218 -22.06 -4.93 23.73
CA PRO A 218 -23.12 -4.16 23.08
C PRO A 218 -23.56 -4.74 21.74
N TYR A 219 -22.68 -5.46 21.04
CA TYR A 219 -22.97 -6.12 19.76
C TYR A 219 -23.60 -7.52 19.90
N ASP A 220 -23.86 -8.01 21.12
CA ASP A 220 -24.64 -9.25 21.35
C ASP A 220 -26.16 -9.03 21.19
N THR A 221 -26.64 -7.78 21.33
CA THR A 221 -28.08 -7.51 21.21
C THR A 221 -28.53 -7.57 19.76
N THR A 222 -29.76 -8.02 19.53
CA THR A 222 -30.42 -7.96 18.22
C THR A 222 -31.68 -7.09 18.26
N VAL A 223 -32.04 -6.60 19.46
CA VAL A 223 -33.26 -5.82 19.70
C VAL A 223 -33.18 -4.48 18.96
N GLY A 224 -34.23 -4.12 18.23
CA GLY A 224 -34.29 -2.87 17.45
C GLY A 224 -33.65 -2.94 16.06
N SER A 225 -32.80 -3.94 15.78
CA SER A 225 -32.15 -4.09 14.47
C SER A 225 -33.11 -4.23 13.26
N PRO A 226 -34.27 -4.93 13.37
CA PRO A 226 -35.21 -5.03 12.24
C PRO A 226 -35.82 -3.69 11.85
N ASN A 227 -35.98 -2.76 12.80
CA ASN A 227 -36.54 -1.42 12.54
C ASN A 227 -35.60 -0.55 11.70
N LEU A 228 -34.31 -0.91 11.66
CA LEU A 228 -33.27 -0.27 10.86
C LEU A 228 -33.04 -1.00 9.52
N GLY A 229 -33.88 -1.99 9.19
CA GLY A 229 -33.72 -2.83 8.00
C GLY A 229 -32.58 -3.86 8.12
N ILE A 230 -32.05 -4.09 9.32
CA ILE A 230 -30.90 -4.97 9.56
C ILE A 230 -31.41 -6.30 10.13
N ASN A 231 -31.29 -7.37 9.35
CA ASN A 231 -31.66 -8.69 9.85
C ASN A 231 -30.49 -9.34 10.61
N LEU A 232 -30.51 -9.24 11.94
CA LEU A 232 -29.58 -9.88 12.88
C LEU A 232 -30.17 -11.09 13.60
N GLU A 233 -31.24 -11.72 13.08
CA GLU A 233 -31.96 -12.78 13.81
C GLU A 233 -31.09 -14.00 14.16
N GLY A 234 -31.29 -14.48 15.40
CA GLY A 234 -30.76 -15.75 15.88
C GLY A 234 -29.23 -15.84 15.82
N ARG A 235 -28.72 -16.92 15.22
CA ARG A 235 -27.30 -17.28 15.18
C ARG A 235 -26.48 -16.45 14.19
N TYR A 236 -27.12 -15.59 13.39
CA TYR A 236 -26.47 -14.85 12.30
C TYR A 236 -25.85 -13.51 12.72
N HIS A 237 -26.20 -12.94 13.88
CA HIS A 237 -25.62 -11.67 14.34
C HIS A 237 -24.09 -11.76 14.48
N ARG A 238 -23.57 -12.89 15.00
CA ARG A 238 -22.12 -13.12 15.17
C ARG A 238 -21.30 -12.99 13.89
N TYR A 239 -21.88 -13.38 12.75
CA TYR A 239 -21.24 -13.26 11.45
C TYR A 239 -21.34 -11.85 10.85
N LYS A 240 -22.32 -11.06 11.32
CA LYS A 240 -22.64 -9.72 10.80
C LYS A 240 -22.09 -8.59 11.66
N THR A 241 -21.56 -8.86 12.84
CA THR A 241 -20.98 -7.87 13.75
C THR A 241 -19.48 -8.07 13.87
N LEU A 242 -18.68 -7.02 13.64
CA LEU A 242 -17.22 -7.10 13.71
C LEU A 242 -16.69 -7.37 15.13
N GLY A 243 -17.50 -7.12 16.17
CA GLY A 243 -17.14 -7.40 17.56
C GLY A 243 -16.88 -8.89 17.85
N HIS A 244 -17.51 -9.81 17.11
CA HIS A 244 -17.29 -11.26 17.25
C HIS A 244 -16.18 -11.81 16.33
N ASP A 245 -15.60 -10.98 15.45
CA ASP A 245 -14.54 -11.44 14.57
C ASP A 245 -13.25 -11.72 15.38
N PRO A 246 -12.57 -12.87 15.17
CA PRO A 246 -11.35 -13.23 15.92
C PRO A 246 -10.19 -12.23 15.82
N VAL A 247 -10.19 -11.41 14.77
CA VAL A 247 -9.15 -10.43 14.48
C VAL A 247 -9.71 -9.02 14.67
N LEU A 248 -10.83 -8.73 14.00
CA LEU A 248 -11.42 -7.39 13.98
C LEU A 248 -12.15 -7.05 15.28
N GLY A 249 -12.56 -8.05 16.06
CA GLY A 249 -13.14 -7.86 17.39
C GLY A 249 -12.19 -7.15 18.34
N TRP A 250 -10.88 -7.30 18.19
CA TRP A 250 -9.91 -6.57 19.00
C TRP A 250 -9.89 -5.06 18.73
N ILE A 251 -10.33 -4.62 17.55
CA ILE A 251 -10.48 -3.21 17.21
C ILE A 251 -11.91 -2.77 17.47
N PHE A 252 -12.85 -3.34 16.73
CA PHE A 252 -14.24 -2.92 16.74
C PHE A 252 -14.95 -3.38 17.99
N GLY A 253 -14.75 -4.61 18.44
CA GLY A 253 -15.31 -5.09 19.70
C GLY A 253 -14.80 -4.31 20.91
N THR A 254 -13.50 -4.04 21.01
CA THR A 254 -12.92 -3.13 22.01
C THR A 254 -13.55 -1.74 21.95
N ALA A 255 -13.61 -1.13 20.76
CA ALA A 255 -14.19 0.20 20.58
C ALA A 255 -15.69 0.22 20.93
N ASN A 256 -16.42 -0.81 20.52
CA ASN A 256 -17.83 -1.04 20.82
C ASN A 256 -18.06 -1.18 22.33
N PHE A 257 -17.20 -1.93 23.03
CA PHE A 257 -17.22 -2.03 24.49
C PHE A 257 -16.97 -0.70 25.18
N ILE A 258 -16.15 0.19 24.64
CA ILE A 258 -15.89 1.50 25.24
C ILE A 258 -17.06 2.47 24.99
N THR A 259 -17.63 2.44 23.78
CA THR A 259 -18.56 3.48 23.28
C THR A 259 -20.04 3.06 23.31
N ASP A 260 -20.36 1.82 23.67
CA ASP A 260 -21.73 1.28 23.53
C ASP A 260 -22.24 1.39 22.09
N THR A 261 -21.44 0.88 21.17
CA THR A 261 -21.79 0.82 19.75
C THR A 261 -21.76 -0.61 19.24
N CYS A 262 -22.33 -0.84 18.07
CA CYS A 262 -22.19 -2.08 17.33
C CYS A 262 -21.74 -1.75 15.92
N THR A 263 -20.57 -2.26 15.52
CA THR A 263 -20.09 -2.14 14.14
C THR A 263 -20.42 -3.40 13.38
N LEU A 264 -21.22 -3.24 12.33
CA LEU A 264 -21.56 -4.32 11.43
C LEU A 264 -20.44 -4.58 10.44
N SER A 265 -20.55 -5.71 9.79
CA SER A 265 -19.54 -6.23 8.90
C SER A 265 -19.37 -5.39 7.63
N ASP A 266 -20.39 -4.64 7.22
CA ASP A 266 -20.32 -3.63 6.15
C ASP A 266 -19.78 -2.26 6.61
N PHE A 267 -19.22 -2.17 7.82
CA PHE A 267 -18.78 -0.94 8.51
C PHE A 267 -19.88 0.06 8.85
N SER A 268 -21.15 -0.28 8.62
CA SER A 268 -22.23 0.50 9.22
C SER A 268 -22.17 0.34 10.74
N SER A 269 -22.35 1.44 11.47
CA SER A 269 -22.23 1.48 12.92
C SER A 269 -23.47 2.09 13.54
N TYR A 270 -23.86 1.58 14.71
CA TYR A 270 -25.05 2.03 15.43
C TYR A 270 -24.74 2.19 16.91
N ASN A 271 -25.37 3.17 17.54
CA ASN A 271 -25.37 3.31 18.99
C ASN A 271 -26.26 2.23 19.62
N ILE A 272 -25.85 1.73 20.78
CA ILE A 272 -26.57 0.74 21.57
C ILE A 272 -27.04 1.38 22.87
N ALA A 273 -28.32 1.74 22.91
CA ALA A 273 -28.94 2.27 24.12
C ALA A 273 -29.17 1.13 25.13
N ARG A 274 -28.74 1.32 26.37
CA ARG A 274 -28.77 0.29 27.44
C ARG A 274 -30.11 0.20 28.18
N HIS A 275 -30.94 1.25 28.17
CA HIS A 275 -32.22 1.33 28.88
C HIS A 275 -33.41 1.34 27.91
N PRO A 276 -34.52 0.61 28.17
CA PRO A 276 -34.75 -0.29 29.31
C PRO A 276 -33.99 -1.63 29.21
N THR A 277 -33.57 -2.02 28.01
CA THR A 277 -32.67 -3.14 27.71
C THR A 277 -31.75 -2.76 26.56
N PRO A 278 -30.56 -3.39 26.39
CA PRO A 278 -29.68 -3.12 25.26
C PRO A 278 -30.39 -3.26 23.90
N HIS A 279 -30.44 -2.20 23.10
CA HIS A 279 -31.08 -2.19 21.79
C HIS A 279 -30.39 -1.21 20.83
N PHE A 280 -30.53 -1.48 19.53
CA PHE A 280 -30.09 -0.58 18.47
C PHE A 280 -30.85 0.74 18.53
N SER A 281 -30.11 1.84 18.49
CA SER A 281 -30.61 3.22 18.48
C SER A 281 -30.22 3.91 17.16
N GLU A 282 -29.72 5.14 17.20
CA GLU A 282 -29.33 5.91 16.03
C GLU A 282 -28.08 5.38 15.31
N PRO A 283 -27.97 5.58 13.99
CA PRO A 283 -26.74 5.32 13.25
C PRO A 283 -25.62 6.27 13.72
N THR A 284 -24.41 5.75 13.74
CA THR A 284 -23.17 6.49 13.98
C THR A 284 -22.14 6.12 12.91
N ASN A 285 -20.94 6.69 12.98
CA ASN A 285 -19.86 6.40 12.05
C ASN A 285 -18.57 6.05 12.79
N LEU A 286 -17.68 5.32 12.11
CA LEU A 286 -16.39 4.90 12.66
C LEU A 286 -15.53 6.06 13.15
N GLY A 287 -15.55 7.21 12.46
CA GLY A 287 -14.79 8.39 12.87
C GLY A 287 -15.21 8.88 14.25
N THR A 288 -16.51 8.88 14.52
CA THR A 288 -17.08 9.26 15.82
C THR A 288 -16.72 8.25 16.89
N ILE A 289 -16.89 6.94 16.61
CA ILE A 289 -16.53 5.86 17.53
C ILE A 289 -15.06 5.95 17.95
N PHE A 290 -14.14 6.03 16.99
CA PHE A 290 -12.71 6.08 17.31
C PHE A 290 -12.30 7.39 18.00
N TYR A 291 -12.97 8.50 17.66
CA TYR A 291 -12.77 9.76 18.37
C TYR A 291 -13.21 9.65 19.85
N GLU A 292 -14.37 9.06 20.13
CA GLU A 292 -14.86 8.85 21.50
C GLU A 292 -14.01 7.86 22.29
N VAL A 293 -13.51 6.79 21.65
CA VAL A 293 -12.52 5.91 22.27
C VAL A 293 -11.29 6.72 22.70
N PHE A 294 -10.76 7.55 21.81
CA PHE A 294 -9.59 8.37 22.08
C PHE A 294 -9.85 9.43 23.16
N ASP A 295 -10.96 10.16 23.07
CA ASP A 295 -11.33 11.23 23.99
C ASP A 295 -11.65 10.68 25.38
N SER A 296 -12.40 9.59 25.47
CA SER A 296 -12.67 8.93 26.76
C SER A 296 -11.39 8.36 27.39
N THR A 297 -10.49 7.77 26.59
CA THR A 297 -9.21 7.23 27.11
C THR A 297 -8.27 8.33 27.60
N LYS A 298 -8.35 9.53 27.03
CA LYS A 298 -7.60 10.69 27.54
C LYS A 298 -8.09 11.13 28.91
N GLU A 299 -9.40 11.12 29.12
CA GLU A 299 -10.01 11.49 30.41
C GLU A 299 -9.73 10.41 31.47
N ASP A 300 -9.80 9.13 31.11
CA ASP A 300 -9.39 8.02 31.97
C ASP A 300 -8.69 6.92 31.17
N TRP A 301 -7.37 6.81 31.37
CA TRP A 301 -6.51 5.88 30.63
C TRP A 301 -6.89 4.42 30.83
N LEU A 302 -7.61 4.08 31.91
CA LEU A 302 -8.04 2.71 32.23
C LEU A 302 -9.21 2.22 31.37
N ARG A 303 -9.92 3.11 30.65
CA ARG A 303 -11.03 2.74 29.77
C ARG A 303 -10.58 1.86 28.60
N LEU A 304 -9.43 2.15 28.00
CA LEU A 304 -8.89 1.34 26.90
C LEU A 304 -8.44 -0.07 27.36
N PRO A 305 -7.63 -0.23 28.43
CA PRO A 305 -7.35 -1.52 29.02
C PRO A 305 -8.62 -2.30 29.43
N ALA A 306 -9.61 -1.62 30.00
CA ALA A 306 -10.90 -2.22 30.35
C ALA A 306 -11.67 -2.73 29.11
N GLY A 307 -11.69 -1.97 28.02
CA GLY A 307 -12.30 -2.39 26.76
C GLY A 307 -11.61 -3.60 26.14
N ILE A 308 -10.28 -3.61 26.12
CA ILE A 308 -9.47 -4.75 25.64
C ILE A 308 -9.73 -5.98 26.51
N PHE A 309 -9.77 -5.79 27.83
CA PHE A 309 -10.04 -6.87 28.79
C PHE A 309 -11.46 -7.43 28.62
N ALA A 310 -12.47 -6.58 28.52
CA ALA A 310 -13.86 -6.99 28.28
C ALA A 310 -13.99 -7.77 26.97
N GLN A 311 -13.34 -7.29 25.90
CA GLN A 311 -13.27 -8.00 24.62
C GLN A 311 -12.59 -9.37 24.76
N ALA A 312 -11.45 -9.44 25.45
CA ALA A 312 -10.71 -10.69 25.67
C ALA A 312 -11.55 -11.73 26.43
N VAL A 313 -12.22 -11.29 27.50
CA VAL A 313 -13.12 -12.13 28.31
C VAL A 313 -14.30 -12.62 27.47
N HIS A 314 -14.90 -11.72 26.69
CA HIS A 314 -16.02 -12.05 25.80
C HIS A 314 -15.60 -13.05 24.72
N MET A 315 -14.50 -12.81 24.00
CA MET A 315 -13.95 -13.73 23.01
C MET A 315 -13.59 -15.09 23.62
N LYS A 316 -12.99 -15.11 24.82
CA LYS A 316 -12.68 -16.35 25.54
C LYS A 316 -13.96 -17.14 25.85
N SER A 317 -15.01 -16.47 26.32
CA SER A 317 -16.32 -17.11 26.56
C SER A 317 -16.94 -17.66 25.26
N ASP A 318 -16.66 -17.02 24.13
CA ASP A 318 -17.09 -17.45 22.80
C ASP A 318 -16.22 -18.57 22.17
N VAL A 319 -14.93 -18.68 22.52
CA VAL A 319 -14.04 -19.76 22.04
C VAL A 319 -14.46 -21.13 22.57
N PHE A 320 -15.01 -21.19 23.80
CA PHE A 320 -15.49 -22.43 24.43
C PHE A 320 -16.92 -22.81 24.03
N THR A 321 -17.44 -22.15 22.99
CA THR A 321 -18.72 -22.42 22.37
C THR A 321 -18.68 -23.67 21.49
N LYS A 322 -19.73 -24.52 21.48
CA LYS A 322 -19.88 -25.62 20.48
C LYS A 322 -19.88 -25.10 19.02
N LEU A 323 -20.10 -23.80 18.81
CA LEU A 323 -20.10 -23.13 17.51
C LEU A 323 -18.78 -22.39 17.21
N GLY A 324 -17.89 -22.26 18.21
CA GLY A 324 -16.61 -21.54 18.08
C GLY A 324 -16.75 -20.05 17.76
N LEU A 325 -15.62 -19.35 17.64
CA LEU A 325 -15.60 -18.05 16.99
C LEU A 325 -15.85 -18.21 15.48
N PRO A 326 -16.51 -17.25 14.80
CA PRO A 326 -16.62 -17.27 13.35
C PRO A 326 -15.23 -17.30 12.71
N VAL A 327 -15.10 -17.96 11.54
CA VAL A 327 -13.89 -17.84 10.71
C VAL A 327 -13.68 -16.34 10.43
N PRO A 328 -12.44 -15.79 10.57
CA PRO A 328 -12.19 -14.38 10.29
C PRO A 328 -12.79 -14.00 8.94
N VAL A 329 -13.74 -13.07 8.95
CA VAL A 329 -14.61 -12.88 7.79
C VAL A 329 -13.85 -12.08 6.74
N LEU A 330 -13.40 -12.79 5.70
CA LEU A 330 -12.76 -12.22 4.50
C LEU A 330 -13.74 -11.41 3.62
N GLY A 331 -15.06 -11.59 3.80
CA GLY A 331 -16.08 -11.08 2.87
C GLY A 331 -16.61 -9.67 3.13
N THR A 332 -16.10 -8.97 4.15
CA THR A 332 -16.76 -7.80 4.74
C THR A 332 -16.00 -6.50 4.58
N PHE A 333 -14.73 -6.62 4.23
CA PHE A 333 -14.01 -5.51 3.66
C PHE A 333 -14.41 -5.37 2.19
N SER A 334 -14.74 -4.15 1.77
CA SER A 334 -14.66 -3.78 0.35
C SER A 334 -13.35 -4.31 -0.25
N GLU A 335 -13.32 -4.68 -1.53
CA GLU A 335 -12.06 -4.96 -2.25
C GLU A 335 -11.01 -3.85 -2.03
N SER A 336 -11.45 -2.61 -1.74
CA SER A 336 -10.58 -1.49 -1.38
C SER A 336 -9.91 -1.53 0.01
N LEU A 337 -10.41 -2.32 0.98
CA LEU A 337 -9.90 -2.38 2.36
C LEU A 337 -9.29 -3.74 2.75
N ALA A 338 -9.77 -4.88 2.21
CA ALA A 338 -9.14 -6.21 2.35
C ALA A 338 -8.20 -6.53 1.19
N GLY A 339 -7.42 -5.53 0.77
CA GLY A 339 -6.40 -5.71 -0.25
C GLY A 339 -5.40 -6.81 0.09
N ASP A 340 -4.45 -7.03 -0.82
CA ASP A 340 -3.40 -8.05 -0.73
C ASP A 340 -2.70 -8.11 0.63
N LEU A 341 -2.62 -6.99 1.37
CA LEU A 341 -2.10 -6.94 2.72
C LEU A 341 -2.88 -7.81 3.72
N TYR A 342 -4.20 -7.67 3.82
CA TYR A 342 -5.00 -8.44 4.77
C TYR A 342 -5.00 -9.92 4.41
N LYS A 343 -5.16 -10.23 3.12
CA LYS A 343 -5.04 -11.60 2.60
C LYS A 343 -3.68 -12.20 2.94
N SER A 344 -2.59 -11.48 2.70
CA SER A 344 -1.24 -11.97 3.03
C SER A 344 -1.04 -12.23 4.53
N GLN A 345 -1.63 -11.40 5.40
CA GLN A 345 -1.58 -11.61 6.84
C GLN A 345 -2.41 -12.83 7.27
N TYR A 346 -3.57 -13.04 6.65
CA TYR A 346 -4.40 -14.22 6.89
C TYR A 346 -3.72 -15.50 6.39
N ASP A 347 -3.13 -15.47 5.20
CA ASP A 347 -2.35 -16.58 4.66
C ASP A 347 -1.14 -16.89 5.56
N SER A 348 -0.51 -15.85 6.13
CA SER A 348 0.53 -16.02 7.16
C SER A 348 -0.01 -16.76 8.39
N LEU A 349 -1.20 -16.37 8.86
CA LEU A 349 -1.85 -17.00 10.01
C LEU A 349 -2.16 -18.47 9.73
N CYS A 350 -2.70 -18.79 8.55
CA CYS A 350 -2.99 -20.15 8.14
C CYS A 350 -1.73 -21.00 7.99
N LEU A 351 -0.71 -20.50 7.28
CA LEU A 351 0.56 -21.18 7.09
C LEU A 351 1.27 -21.43 8.43
N LEU A 352 1.34 -20.42 9.30
CA LEU A 352 1.97 -20.54 10.60
C LEU A 352 1.13 -21.35 11.59
N LYS A 353 -0.17 -21.53 11.34
CA LYS A 353 -1.04 -22.46 12.05
C LYS A 353 -0.80 -23.91 11.61
N ASP A 354 -0.55 -24.13 10.32
CA ASP A 354 -0.35 -25.47 9.76
C ASP A 354 1.08 -26.00 10.04
N ILE A 355 2.05 -25.11 10.18
CA ILE A 355 3.34 -25.42 10.82
C ILE A 355 3.03 -25.63 12.31
N ALA A 356 3.08 -26.87 12.80
CA ALA A 356 2.69 -27.30 14.15
C ALA A 356 3.42 -26.61 15.35
N ILE A 357 4.15 -25.52 15.10
CA ILE A 357 4.79 -24.60 16.05
C ILE A 357 3.90 -23.35 16.22
N VAL A 358 2.60 -23.55 16.47
CA VAL A 358 1.68 -22.42 16.68
C VAL A 358 1.74 -21.98 18.13
N GLY A 359 2.73 -21.17 18.48
CA GLY A 359 2.75 -20.46 19.75
C GLY A 359 1.73 -19.32 19.76
N GLN A 360 1.14 -19.01 20.92
CA GLN A 360 0.33 -17.78 21.11
C GLN A 360 1.09 -16.53 20.64
N GLN A 361 2.42 -16.54 20.76
CA GLN A 361 3.36 -15.55 20.22
C GLN A 361 3.17 -15.16 18.75
N ALA A 362 3.17 -16.15 17.85
CA ALA A 362 3.00 -15.89 16.42
C ALA A 362 1.61 -15.33 16.12
N SER A 363 0.59 -15.89 16.79
CA SER A 363 -0.80 -15.42 16.66
C SER A 363 -0.95 -13.96 17.10
N TRP A 364 -0.38 -13.59 18.24
CA TRP A 364 -0.38 -12.19 18.72
C TRP A 364 0.40 -11.26 17.79
N SER A 365 1.54 -11.70 17.26
CA SER A 365 2.33 -10.93 16.30
C SER A 365 1.54 -10.60 15.04
N ILE A 366 0.89 -11.63 14.47
CA ILE A 366 0.08 -11.51 13.26
C ILE A 366 -1.16 -10.66 13.53
N LEU A 367 -1.82 -10.84 14.67
CA LEU A 367 -2.97 -10.03 15.07
C LEU A 367 -2.60 -8.54 15.15
N ILE A 368 -1.50 -8.19 15.83
CA ILE A 368 -1.04 -6.79 15.88
C ILE A 368 -0.75 -6.27 14.47
N ASN A 369 -0.14 -7.08 13.60
CA ASN A 369 0.13 -6.71 12.22
C ASN A 369 -1.15 -6.45 11.42
N MET A 370 -2.18 -7.29 11.58
CA MET A 370 -3.49 -7.10 10.98
C MET A 370 -4.12 -5.80 11.45
N ILE A 371 -4.10 -5.55 12.77
CA ILE A 371 -4.66 -4.33 13.36
C ILE A 371 -3.95 -3.10 12.82
N VAL A 372 -2.62 -3.05 12.89
CA VAL A 372 -1.85 -1.91 12.40
C VAL A 372 -2.07 -1.71 10.90
N GLY A 373 -2.06 -2.79 10.10
CA GLY A 373 -2.29 -2.72 8.66
C GLY A 373 -3.67 -2.15 8.30
N LEU A 374 -4.70 -2.59 9.00
CA LEU A 374 -6.08 -2.12 8.80
C LEU A 374 -6.25 -0.66 9.23
N VAL A 375 -5.80 -0.31 10.43
CA VAL A 375 -5.93 1.06 10.92
C VAL A 375 -5.13 2.01 10.04
N HIS A 376 -3.89 1.68 9.67
CA HIS A 376 -3.13 2.47 8.71
C HIS A 376 -3.85 2.59 7.35
N GLY A 377 -4.46 1.50 6.88
CA GLY A 377 -5.27 1.42 5.67
C GLY A 377 -6.52 2.31 5.68
N ILE A 378 -7.15 2.53 6.84
CA ILE A 378 -8.30 3.44 7.02
C ILE A 378 -7.87 4.91 6.84
N PHE A 379 -6.63 5.26 7.20
CA PHE A 379 -6.10 6.62 7.07
C PHE A 379 -5.55 6.95 5.68
N TYR A 380 -5.82 6.09 4.69
CA TYR A 380 -5.51 6.35 3.30
C TYR A 380 -6.44 7.40 2.70
N ASN A 381 -5.87 8.36 2.00
CA ASN A 381 -6.63 9.34 1.23
C ASN A 381 -6.11 9.39 -0.21
N PRO A 382 -6.93 9.04 -1.22
CA PRO A 382 -6.51 8.99 -2.62
C PRO A 382 -6.00 10.35 -3.16
N LYS A 383 -6.45 11.47 -2.58
CA LYS A 383 -6.02 12.81 -3.00
C LYS A 383 -4.60 13.15 -2.54
N THR A 384 -4.16 12.62 -1.41
CA THR A 384 -2.87 12.97 -0.79
C THR A 384 -1.85 11.83 -0.83
N ASP A 385 -2.31 10.58 -0.81
CA ASP A 385 -1.46 9.38 -0.75
C ASP A 385 -1.28 8.71 -2.12
N GLY A 386 -2.00 9.16 -3.17
CA GLY A 386 -1.88 8.63 -4.52
C GLY A 386 -2.40 7.19 -4.65
N ASP A 387 -1.70 6.37 -5.43
CA ASP A 387 -2.09 4.97 -5.67
C ASP A 387 -2.11 4.15 -4.38
N ARG A 388 -3.22 3.42 -4.17
CA ARG A 388 -3.44 2.51 -3.05
C ARG A 388 -2.35 1.45 -2.94
N LYS A 389 -1.83 0.92 -4.05
CA LYS A 389 -0.73 -0.07 -4.05
C LYS A 389 0.57 0.52 -3.47
N LEU A 390 0.87 1.78 -3.79
CA LEU A 390 2.04 2.48 -3.24
C LEU A 390 1.85 2.80 -1.75
N TYR A 391 0.61 3.06 -1.32
CA TYR A 391 0.29 3.18 0.11
C TYR A 391 0.42 1.85 0.87
N GLU A 392 0.09 0.73 0.22
CA GLU A 392 0.32 -0.60 0.78
C GLU A 392 1.82 -0.86 1.01
N VAL A 393 2.70 -0.42 0.08
CA VAL A 393 4.16 -0.48 0.27
C VAL A 393 4.57 0.23 1.57
N ARG A 394 4.05 1.45 1.82
CA ARG A 394 4.31 2.19 3.07
C ARG A 394 3.87 1.40 4.30
N THR A 395 2.68 0.80 4.24
CA THR A 395 2.14 -0.04 5.31
C THR A 395 3.03 -1.26 5.58
N ARG A 396 3.46 -1.97 4.53
CA ARG A 396 4.37 -3.13 4.65
C ARG A 396 5.73 -2.74 5.20
N LYS A 397 6.28 -1.57 4.84
CA LYS A 397 7.50 -1.03 5.46
C LYS A 397 7.33 -0.82 6.97
N ILE A 398 6.23 -0.20 7.40
CA ILE A 398 5.92 0.01 8.83
C ILE A 398 5.87 -1.33 9.57
N LEU A 399 5.16 -2.31 9.03
CA LEU A 399 5.05 -3.64 9.64
C LEU A 399 6.40 -4.36 9.68
N CYS A 400 7.14 -4.37 8.58
CA CYS A 400 8.45 -5.03 8.50
C CYS A 400 9.45 -4.42 9.50
N ILE A 401 9.56 -3.09 9.56
CA ILE A 401 10.49 -2.39 10.47
C ILE A 401 10.06 -2.60 11.93
N SER A 402 8.78 -2.47 12.26
CA SER A 402 8.31 -2.65 13.65
C SER A 402 8.52 -4.08 14.16
N ASN A 403 8.28 -5.10 13.33
CA ASN A 403 8.58 -6.49 13.68
C ASN A 403 10.08 -6.72 13.85
N ALA A 404 10.92 -6.18 12.94
CA ALA A 404 12.37 -6.29 13.04
C ALA A 404 12.91 -5.65 14.33
N LEU A 405 12.45 -4.44 14.68
CA LEU A 405 12.83 -3.75 15.92
C LEU A 405 12.40 -4.54 17.16
N ALA A 406 11.15 -5.03 17.19
CA ALA A 406 10.64 -5.80 18.31
C ALA A 406 11.38 -7.14 18.49
N SER A 407 11.68 -7.85 17.39
CA SER A 407 12.46 -9.09 17.42
C SER A 407 13.90 -8.85 17.86
N ALA A 408 14.57 -7.82 17.32
CA ALA A 408 15.92 -7.45 17.74
C ALA A 408 15.96 -7.08 19.23
N GLY A 409 15.00 -6.30 19.70
CA GLY A 409 14.86 -5.94 21.11
C GLY A 409 14.62 -7.16 22.02
N ASN A 410 13.77 -8.10 21.60
CA ASN A 410 13.53 -9.32 22.37
C ASN A 410 14.77 -10.24 22.41
N ILE A 411 15.48 -10.40 21.30
CA ILE A 411 16.75 -11.16 21.24
C ILE A 411 17.76 -10.53 22.20
N ALA A 412 17.94 -9.21 22.15
CA ALA A 412 18.84 -8.49 23.04
C ALA A 412 18.44 -8.65 24.52
N TYR A 413 17.13 -8.59 24.83
CA TYR A 413 16.61 -8.80 26.17
C TYR A 413 16.85 -10.23 26.69
N ALA A 414 16.59 -11.25 25.87
CA ALA A 414 16.85 -12.65 26.23
C ALA A 414 18.34 -12.91 26.46
N ALA A 415 19.21 -12.35 25.61
CA ALA A 415 20.65 -12.44 25.76
C ALA A 415 21.17 -11.72 27.02
N ALA A 416 20.72 -10.48 27.26
CA ALA A 416 21.14 -9.68 28.41
C ALA A 416 20.66 -10.26 29.75
N THR A 417 19.55 -11.00 29.75
CA THR A 417 19.04 -11.69 30.95
C THR A 417 19.50 -13.15 31.06
N GLU A 418 20.33 -13.61 30.12
CA GLU A 418 20.83 -14.99 30.00
C GLU A 418 19.71 -16.05 30.05
N ASN A 419 18.48 -15.67 29.67
CA ASN A 419 17.32 -16.53 29.77
C ASN A 419 16.63 -16.65 28.40
N TRP A 420 17.07 -17.63 27.63
CA TRP A 420 16.53 -17.95 26.32
C TRP A 420 15.08 -18.42 26.33
N LYS A 421 14.51 -18.80 27.48
CA LYS A 421 13.07 -19.09 27.61
C LYS A 421 12.20 -17.85 27.47
N LYS A 422 12.81 -16.65 27.48
CA LYS A 422 12.15 -15.35 27.24
C LYS A 422 12.15 -14.94 25.76
N LEU A 423 12.67 -15.80 24.88
CA LEU A 423 12.71 -15.54 23.45
C LEU A 423 11.32 -15.71 22.83
N ASP A 424 10.88 -14.70 22.09
CA ASP A 424 9.64 -14.68 21.33
C ASP A 424 9.85 -15.31 19.96
N VAL A 425 10.02 -16.63 19.96
CA VAL A 425 10.30 -17.43 18.75
C VAL A 425 9.19 -17.28 17.71
N GLY A 426 7.93 -17.29 18.15
CA GLY A 426 6.79 -17.11 17.25
C GLY A 426 6.79 -15.73 16.58
N GLY A 427 7.10 -14.68 17.36
CA GLY A 427 7.28 -13.33 16.84
C GLY A 427 8.43 -13.22 15.83
N ILE A 428 9.57 -13.85 16.11
CA ILE A 428 10.75 -13.88 15.23
C ILE A 428 10.44 -14.59 13.91
N LEU A 429 9.73 -15.72 13.94
CA LEU A 429 9.31 -16.42 12.72
C LEU A 429 8.41 -15.56 11.84
N VAL A 430 7.48 -14.81 12.44
CA VAL A 430 6.63 -13.84 11.71
C VAL A 430 7.50 -12.74 11.09
N THR A 431 8.48 -12.19 11.83
CA THR A 431 9.43 -11.21 11.30
C THR A 431 10.18 -11.73 10.08
N LEU A 432 10.72 -12.95 10.15
CA LEU A 432 11.42 -13.59 9.02
C LEU A 432 10.50 -13.76 7.82
N TYR A 433 9.29 -14.32 8.02
CA TYR A 433 8.32 -14.47 6.95
C TYR A 433 8.00 -13.14 6.26
N ARG A 434 7.81 -12.07 7.03
CA ARG A 434 7.55 -10.73 6.50
C ARG A 434 8.74 -10.15 5.74
N LEU A 435 9.96 -10.34 6.24
CA LEU A 435 11.16 -9.89 5.53
C LEU A 435 11.23 -10.51 4.12
N PHE A 436 10.86 -11.78 3.94
CA PHE A 436 10.80 -12.36 2.60
C PHE A 436 9.60 -11.86 1.79
N THR A 437 8.39 -11.96 2.35
CA THR A 437 7.15 -11.69 1.59
C THR A 437 6.91 -10.22 1.30
N ASP A 438 7.16 -9.33 2.25
CA ASP A 438 7.00 -7.89 2.05
C ASP A 438 8.07 -7.35 1.11
N ILE A 439 9.34 -7.80 1.19
CA ILE A 439 10.39 -7.35 0.26
C ILE A 439 10.09 -7.79 -1.17
N ASN A 440 9.61 -9.02 -1.36
CA ASN A 440 9.17 -9.50 -2.68
C ASN A 440 8.02 -8.64 -3.23
N PHE A 441 7.02 -8.33 -2.41
CA PHE A 441 5.92 -7.44 -2.81
C PHE A 441 6.44 -6.05 -3.21
N MET A 442 7.28 -5.43 -2.37
CA MET A 442 7.84 -4.10 -2.64
C MET A 442 8.67 -4.07 -3.93
N THR A 443 9.42 -5.14 -4.20
CA THR A 443 10.23 -5.29 -5.42
C THR A 443 9.34 -5.42 -6.65
N ARG A 444 8.27 -6.21 -6.56
CA ARG A 444 7.28 -6.33 -7.63
C ARG A 444 6.60 -4.99 -7.93
N MET A 445 6.15 -4.27 -6.89
CA MET A 445 5.54 -2.94 -7.07
C MET A 445 6.51 -1.93 -7.67
N LYS A 446 7.80 -1.98 -7.28
CA LYS A 446 8.83 -1.14 -7.88
C LYS A 446 9.02 -1.46 -9.37
N LYS A 447 9.04 -2.74 -9.73
CA LYS A 447 9.13 -3.18 -11.13
C LYS A 447 7.93 -2.70 -11.95
N GLU A 448 6.71 -2.98 -11.48
CA GLU A 448 5.46 -2.52 -12.12
C GLU A 448 5.45 -1.00 -12.31
N PHE A 449 5.94 -0.24 -11.32
CA PHE A 449 6.03 1.22 -11.40
C PHE A 449 7.03 1.69 -12.47
N ILE A 450 8.21 1.05 -12.54
CA ILE A 450 9.22 1.40 -13.55
C ILE A 450 8.71 1.08 -14.95
N GLU A 451 8.15 -0.11 -15.16
CA GLU A 451 7.58 -0.53 -16.44
C GLU A 451 6.48 0.44 -16.90
N HIS A 452 5.56 0.80 -16.01
CA HIS A 452 4.48 1.75 -16.32
C HIS A 452 4.99 3.15 -16.70
N GLU A 453 6.01 3.67 -16.02
CA GLU A 453 6.58 4.97 -16.38
C GLU A 453 7.33 4.91 -17.72
N MET A 454 8.03 3.81 -18.02
CA MET A 454 8.67 3.59 -19.31
C MET A 454 7.64 3.46 -20.44
N ASP A 455 6.54 2.73 -20.20
CA ASP A 455 5.47 2.53 -21.18
C ASP A 455 4.80 3.85 -21.58
N LYS A 456 4.65 4.81 -20.65
CA LYS A 456 4.12 6.15 -20.98
C LYS A 456 5.00 6.90 -21.96
N VAL A 457 6.33 6.82 -21.77
CA VAL A 457 7.29 7.45 -22.67
C VAL A 457 7.16 6.80 -24.04
N LEU A 458 7.17 5.46 -24.10
CA LEU A 458 7.04 4.72 -25.35
C LEU A 458 5.71 4.99 -26.06
N GLU A 459 4.59 5.04 -25.34
CA GLU A 459 3.27 5.32 -25.90
C GLU A 459 3.21 6.72 -26.53
N LYS A 460 3.85 7.71 -25.90
CA LYS A 460 3.95 9.07 -26.44
C LYS A 460 4.75 9.07 -27.75
N GLU A 461 5.93 8.44 -27.78
CA GLU A 461 6.77 8.35 -28.97
C GLU A 461 6.06 7.59 -30.11
N ILE A 462 5.36 6.50 -29.80
CA ILE A 462 4.56 5.75 -30.79
C ILE A 462 3.41 6.61 -31.36
N LYS A 463 2.72 7.40 -30.52
CA LYS A 463 1.67 8.31 -30.99
C LYS A 463 2.21 9.40 -31.90
N GLU A 464 3.38 9.94 -31.56
CA GLU A 464 4.06 10.93 -32.39
C GLU A 464 4.50 10.32 -33.73
N LEU A 465 5.13 9.13 -33.70
CA LEU A 465 5.51 8.39 -34.89
C LEU A 465 4.32 8.11 -35.81
N ASN A 466 3.21 7.61 -35.26
CA ASN A 466 1.98 7.34 -36.01
C ASN A 466 1.39 8.59 -36.67
N SER A 467 1.67 9.80 -36.15
CA SER A 467 1.17 11.04 -36.74
C SER A 467 1.79 11.38 -38.10
N TYR A 468 2.97 10.81 -38.42
CA TYR A 468 3.66 10.97 -39.69
C TYR A 468 3.12 10.08 -40.81
N PHE A 469 2.34 9.05 -40.48
CA PHE A 469 1.78 8.10 -41.45
C PHE A 469 0.34 8.46 -41.84
N GLU A 470 -0.09 7.96 -43.01
CA GLU A 470 -1.45 8.12 -43.54
C GLU A 470 -2.54 7.41 -42.72
#